data_AF-K5VI00-F1
#
_entry.id   AF-K5VI00-F1
#
_cell.length_a   1.000
_cell.length_b   1.000
_cell.length_c   1.000
_cell.angle_alpha   90.00
_cell.angle_beta   90.00
_cell.angle_gamma   90.00
#
_symmetry.space_group_name_H-M   'P 1'
#
loop_
_entity.id
_entity.type
_entity.pdbx_description
1 polymer ?
#
loop_
_entity_poly.entity_id
_entity_poly.type
_entity_poly.pdbx_seq_one_letter_code
_entity_poly.pdbx_strand_id
1 'polypeptide(L)'
;MTNGERMRRGLPPKKPHFRRAAGTPPRPLLSRNGNEFGEYGYTTTRDDALTVTINNCTGSPFGIVSSNGYQAYSYIGGISGYANDSPDLRDGSSNYVYIGGVTETDPLATPQNIDNSFTAATEIQEAAESAIWSFRNGGDGLRAQWVNSDGSTPTNRLVYVPDEGVFVLVGDVAAFENAFGPVSEAVSSCCSLQLCSMRQY
;
A
#
# COMPACT_ATOMS: atom_id res chain seq x y z
N MET A 1 -24.59 5.64 -2.12
CA MET A 1 -23.88 6.58 -1.23
C MET A 1 -22.79 5.84 -0.49
N THR A 2 -21.63 5.78 -1.11
CA THR A 2 -20.36 5.29 -0.55
C THR A 2 -19.83 6.25 0.52
N ASN A 3 -18.79 5.86 1.27
CA ASN A 3 -18.13 6.78 2.20
C ASN A 3 -17.50 7.98 1.45
N GLY A 4 -16.87 7.76 0.29
CA GLY A 4 -16.37 8.86 -0.56
C GLY A 4 -17.44 9.87 -0.97
N GLU A 5 -18.66 9.43 -1.29
CA GLU A 5 -19.79 10.32 -1.58
C GLU A 5 -20.32 11.04 -0.33
N ARG A 6 -20.13 10.47 0.86
CA ARG A 6 -20.51 11.10 2.15
C ARG A 6 -19.51 12.15 2.59
N MET A 7 -18.21 11.87 2.44
CA MET A 7 -17.15 12.78 2.79
C MET A 7 -17.17 14.04 1.91
N ARG A 8 -17.42 13.90 0.60
CA ARG A 8 -17.67 15.04 -0.30
C ARG A 8 -18.86 15.92 0.10
N ARG A 9 -19.71 15.46 1.02
CA ARG A 9 -20.89 16.17 1.53
C ARG A 9 -20.76 16.56 3.01
N GLY A 10 -19.57 16.41 3.62
CA GLY A 10 -19.34 16.71 5.04
C GLY A 10 -20.12 15.80 5.99
N LEU A 11 -20.57 14.64 5.52
CA LEU A 11 -21.29 13.66 6.35
C LEU A 11 -20.32 12.65 6.97
N PRO A 12 -20.55 12.22 8.22
CA PRO A 12 -19.73 11.19 8.85
C PRO A 12 -19.85 9.86 8.07
N PRO A 13 -18.78 9.05 7.97
CA PRO A 13 -18.82 7.77 7.27
C PRO A 13 -19.86 6.82 7.88
N LYS A 14 -20.39 5.89 7.08
CA LYS A 14 -21.33 4.88 7.57
C LYS A 14 -20.56 3.79 8.32
N LYS A 15 -21.19 3.28 9.38
CA LYS A 15 -20.74 2.06 10.05
C LYS A 15 -20.86 0.88 9.06
N PRO A 16 -19.82 0.04 8.89
CA PRO A 16 -19.85 -1.06 7.95
C PRO A 16 -20.87 -2.14 8.32
N HIS A 17 -21.47 -2.76 7.30
CA HIS A 17 -22.32 -3.94 7.45
C HIS A 17 -21.68 -5.12 6.72
N PHE A 18 -21.15 -6.08 7.48
CA PHE A 18 -20.51 -7.26 6.91
C PHE A 18 -21.51 -8.37 6.61
N ARG A 19 -21.60 -8.77 5.33
CA ARG A 19 -22.09 -10.09 4.96
C ARG A 19 -20.87 -10.99 4.73
N ARG A 20 -20.77 -12.08 5.49
CA ARG A 20 -19.78 -13.14 5.20
C ARG A 20 -20.11 -13.75 3.83
N ALA A 21 -19.24 -13.53 2.84
CA ALA A 21 -19.29 -14.29 1.59
C ALA A 21 -18.71 -15.69 1.82
N ALA A 22 -19.48 -16.73 1.49
CA ALA A 22 -19.04 -18.11 1.53
C ALA A 22 -18.41 -18.48 0.17
N GLY A 23 -17.08 -18.63 0.15
CA GLY A 23 -16.28 -19.05 -1.00
C GLY A 23 -14.83 -18.63 -0.80
N THR A 24 -13.86 -19.45 -1.24
CA THR A 24 -12.44 -19.04 -1.25
C THR A 24 -12.33 -17.79 -2.11
N PRO A 25 -12.02 -16.62 -1.55
CA PRO A 25 -11.94 -15.40 -2.34
C PRO A 25 -10.85 -15.57 -3.41
N PRO A 26 -11.07 -15.11 -4.65
CA PRO A 26 -9.98 -14.99 -5.62
C PRO A 26 -8.81 -14.24 -4.98
N ARG A 27 -7.57 -14.66 -5.29
CA ARG A 27 -6.36 -14.01 -4.74
C ARG A 27 -6.38 -12.54 -5.15
N PRO A 28 -6.32 -11.61 -4.19
CA PRO A 28 -6.51 -10.22 -4.52
C PRO A 28 -5.23 -9.63 -5.11
N LEU A 29 -5.40 -8.72 -6.07
CA LEU A 29 -4.32 -8.07 -6.81
C LEU A 29 -4.43 -6.55 -6.63
N LEU A 30 -3.31 -5.84 -6.73
CA LEU A 30 -3.33 -4.39 -6.88
C LEU A 30 -3.87 -4.04 -8.26
N SER A 31 -4.83 -3.12 -8.33
CA SER A 31 -5.38 -2.57 -9.57
C SER A 31 -4.32 -1.69 -10.27
N ARG A 32 -4.27 -1.73 -11.60
CA ARG A 32 -3.43 -0.82 -12.40
C ARG A 32 -3.89 0.63 -12.36
N ASN A 33 -5.18 0.85 -12.08
CA ASN A 33 -5.77 2.17 -11.91
C ASN A 33 -5.96 2.42 -10.42
N GLY A 34 -5.64 3.62 -9.95
CA GLY A 34 -6.06 4.00 -8.60
C GLY A 34 -7.51 4.48 -8.54
N ASN A 35 -7.99 4.64 -7.31
CA ASN A 35 -9.30 5.19 -7.02
C ASN A 35 -9.32 6.72 -7.24
N GLU A 36 -10.44 7.36 -6.91
CA GLU A 36 -10.59 8.82 -7.05
C GLU A 36 -9.66 9.64 -6.14
N PHE A 37 -8.99 9.00 -5.19
CA PHE A 37 -8.01 9.61 -4.28
C PHE A 37 -6.57 9.30 -4.69
N GLY A 38 -6.35 8.66 -5.85
CA GLY A 38 -5.00 8.35 -6.31
C GLY A 38 -4.38 7.09 -5.71
N GLU A 39 -5.10 6.32 -4.90
CA GLU A 39 -4.59 5.12 -4.22
C GLU A 39 -4.76 3.87 -5.09
N TYR A 40 -3.79 2.96 -5.11
CA TYR A 40 -3.97 1.69 -5.83
C TYR A 40 -5.05 0.83 -5.15
N GLY A 41 -6.09 0.53 -5.91
CA GLY A 41 -7.22 -0.26 -5.43
C GLY A 41 -7.01 -1.77 -5.52
N TYR A 42 -8.08 -2.48 -5.21
CA TYR A 42 -8.20 -3.92 -5.30
C TYR A 42 -8.78 -4.35 -6.65
N THR A 43 -8.27 -5.44 -7.21
CA THR A 43 -8.91 -6.16 -8.30
C THR A 43 -8.73 -7.67 -8.15
N THR A 44 -9.65 -8.43 -8.76
CA THR A 44 -9.54 -9.89 -8.92
C THR A 44 -9.25 -10.28 -10.37
N THR A 45 -9.31 -9.31 -11.28
CA THR A 45 -9.10 -9.50 -12.71
C THR A 45 -7.64 -9.25 -13.04
N ARG A 46 -6.97 -10.26 -13.61
CA ARG A 46 -5.55 -10.16 -13.98
C ARG A 46 -5.28 -9.06 -15.00
N ASP A 47 -6.19 -8.83 -15.95
CA ASP A 47 -6.03 -7.79 -16.98
C ASP A 47 -6.14 -6.36 -16.43
N ASP A 48 -6.77 -6.21 -15.26
CA ASP A 48 -6.86 -4.95 -14.55
C ASP A 48 -5.80 -4.82 -13.45
N ALA A 49 -4.92 -5.81 -13.31
CA ALA A 49 -3.89 -5.82 -12.29
C ALA A 49 -2.67 -5.00 -12.70
N LEU A 50 -2.04 -4.41 -11.69
CA LEU A 50 -0.76 -3.72 -11.80
C LEU A 50 0.32 -4.73 -12.18
N THR A 51 1.06 -4.42 -13.23
CA THR A 51 2.21 -5.19 -13.71
C THR A 51 3.48 -4.47 -13.30
N VAL A 52 4.42 -5.22 -12.76
CA VAL A 52 5.67 -4.70 -12.21
C VAL A 52 6.85 -5.50 -12.71
N THR A 53 8.01 -4.86 -12.75
CA THR A 53 9.28 -5.53 -12.96
C THR A 53 10.13 -5.37 -11.71
N ILE A 54 10.59 -6.49 -11.15
CA ILE A 54 11.46 -6.51 -9.98
C ILE A 54 12.84 -6.97 -10.44
N ASN A 55 13.80 -6.05 -10.42
CA ASN A 55 15.19 -6.30 -10.85
C ASN A 55 16.16 -6.49 -9.68
N ASN A 56 15.69 -6.32 -8.44
CA ASN A 56 16.51 -6.43 -7.23
C ASN A 56 16.00 -7.61 -6.37
N CYS A 57 16.87 -8.60 -6.18
CA CYS A 57 16.60 -9.78 -5.33
C CYS A 57 17.53 -9.83 -4.11
N THR A 58 18.21 -8.72 -3.81
CA THR A 58 19.07 -8.62 -2.64
C THR A 58 18.22 -8.35 -1.38
N GLY A 59 18.76 -8.64 -0.20
CA GLY A 59 18.03 -8.50 1.07
C GLY A 59 17.72 -7.05 1.48
N SER A 60 18.27 -6.05 0.78
CA SER A 60 18.01 -4.63 1.05
C SER A 60 16.67 -4.18 0.45
N PRO A 61 15.99 -3.18 1.06
CA PRO A 61 14.81 -2.59 0.45
C PRO A 61 15.08 -2.00 -0.94
N PHE A 62 14.09 -2.08 -1.82
CA PHE A 62 14.17 -1.62 -3.20
C PHE A 62 12.87 -0.97 -3.66
N GLY A 63 12.98 -0.11 -4.68
CA GLY A 63 11.83 0.42 -5.40
C GLY A 63 11.27 -0.58 -6.41
N ILE A 64 9.95 -0.57 -6.59
CA ILE A 64 9.26 -1.35 -7.64
C ILE A 64 8.68 -0.38 -8.64
N VAL A 65 9.05 -0.54 -9.91
CA VAL A 65 8.49 0.27 -11.01
C VAL A 65 7.34 -0.48 -11.65
N SER A 66 6.20 0.20 -11.79
CA SER A 66 5.04 -0.31 -12.51
C SER A 66 5.16 -0.04 -14.02
N SER A 67 4.73 -0.99 -14.85
CA SER A 67 4.75 -0.84 -16.32
C SER A 67 3.42 -0.35 -16.88
N ASN A 68 2.32 -0.49 -16.13
CA ASN A 68 0.97 -0.12 -16.54
C ASN A 68 0.20 0.70 -15.49
N GLY A 69 0.89 1.23 -14.48
CA GLY A 69 0.33 2.11 -13.45
C GLY A 69 0.49 3.60 -13.77
N TYR A 70 0.57 4.42 -12.72
CA TYR A 70 0.79 5.87 -12.84
C TYR A 70 2.10 6.19 -13.55
N GLN A 71 2.04 6.87 -14.70
CA GLN A 71 3.24 7.20 -15.48
C GLN A 71 4.08 8.32 -14.85
N ALA A 72 3.43 9.32 -14.23
CA ALA A 72 4.10 10.42 -13.54
C ALA A 72 4.69 10.00 -12.18
N TYR A 73 4.16 8.92 -11.58
CA TYR A 73 4.52 8.42 -10.25
C TYR A 73 4.77 6.91 -10.35
N SER A 74 5.81 6.55 -11.11
CA SER A 74 6.01 5.20 -11.64
C SER A 74 6.43 4.17 -10.61
N TYR A 75 6.95 4.62 -9.46
CA TYR A 75 7.29 3.74 -8.36
C TYR A 75 6.05 3.42 -7.54
N ILE A 76 5.91 2.15 -7.17
CA ILE A 76 4.92 1.74 -6.19
C ILE A 76 5.54 1.98 -4.82
N GLY A 77 4.85 2.74 -3.99
CA GLY A 77 5.34 3.12 -2.67
C GLY A 77 4.24 3.28 -1.65
N GLY A 78 4.65 3.74 -0.48
CA GLY A 78 3.78 4.13 0.61
C GLY A 78 3.52 5.64 0.57
N ILE A 79 2.29 6.05 0.84
CA ILE A 79 1.90 7.44 1.06
C ILE A 79 1.24 7.52 2.43
N SER A 80 1.62 8.48 3.27
CA SER A 80 1.01 8.66 4.59
C SER A 80 -0.49 8.85 4.48
N GLY A 81 -1.23 8.24 5.41
CA GLY A 81 -2.67 8.32 5.48
C GLY A 81 -3.14 9.73 5.79
N TYR A 82 -4.11 10.24 5.05
CA TYR A 82 -4.72 11.56 5.27
C TYR A 82 -5.25 11.78 6.69
N ALA A 83 -5.76 10.72 7.32
CA ALA A 83 -6.29 10.79 8.68
C ALA A 83 -5.22 10.57 9.76
N ASN A 84 -3.95 10.45 9.39
CA ASN A 84 -2.87 10.28 10.34
C ASN A 84 -2.60 11.58 11.12
N ASP A 85 -2.19 11.43 12.38
CA ASP A 85 -1.67 12.55 13.17
C ASP A 85 -0.16 12.79 12.97
N SER A 86 0.52 11.81 12.37
CA SER A 86 1.95 11.77 12.09
C SER A 86 2.23 10.65 11.08
N PRO A 87 3.33 10.69 10.33
CA PRO A 87 3.61 9.64 9.35
C PRO A 87 4.16 8.35 9.99
N ASP A 88 4.14 8.22 11.31
CA ASP A 88 4.79 7.13 12.03
C ASP A 88 3.81 5.99 12.35
N LEU A 89 4.20 4.75 12.03
CA LEU A 89 3.45 3.52 12.27
C LEU A 89 3.82 2.88 13.62
N ARG A 90 3.57 3.61 14.72
CA ARG A 90 3.91 3.18 16.09
C ARG A 90 2.91 2.15 16.64
N ASP A 91 3.37 1.39 17.64
CA ASP A 91 2.50 0.54 18.46
C ASP A 91 1.41 1.38 19.14
N GLY A 92 0.16 0.90 19.16
CA GLY A 92 -0.99 1.64 19.66
C GLY A 92 -1.49 2.80 18.78
N SER A 93 -0.85 3.08 17.63
CA SER A 93 -1.29 4.12 16.70
C SER A 93 -2.24 3.55 15.64
N SER A 94 -3.27 4.33 15.29
CA SER A 94 -4.13 4.04 14.14
C SER A 94 -3.57 4.55 12.81
N ASN A 95 -2.36 5.13 12.80
CA ASN A 95 -1.75 5.63 11.58
C ASN A 95 -1.56 4.51 10.57
N TYR A 96 -1.66 4.87 9.29
CA TYR A 96 -1.57 3.93 8.19
C TYR A 96 -0.91 4.58 6.97
N VAL A 97 -0.55 3.74 6.00
CA VAL A 97 0.11 4.16 4.76
C VAL A 97 -0.62 3.54 3.59
N TYR A 98 -1.12 4.36 2.67
CA TYR A 98 -1.70 3.93 1.41
C TYR A 98 -0.65 3.32 0.49
N ILE A 99 -1.05 2.36 -0.34
CA ILE A 99 -0.23 1.93 -1.48
C ILE A 99 -0.60 2.78 -2.70
N GLY A 100 0.37 3.49 -3.26
CA GLY A 100 0.13 4.43 -4.36
C GLY A 100 1.33 4.56 -5.30
N GLY A 101 1.19 5.44 -6.29
CA GLY A 101 2.29 5.86 -7.15
C GLY A 101 3.07 6.99 -6.48
N VAL A 102 4.40 6.89 -6.46
CA VAL A 102 5.29 7.89 -5.85
C VAL A 102 6.49 8.18 -6.76
N THR A 103 7.22 9.27 -6.51
CA THR A 103 8.59 9.44 -7.02
C THR A 103 9.59 8.65 -6.17
N GLU A 104 10.80 8.43 -6.70
CA GLU A 104 11.82 7.62 -6.02
C GLU A 104 12.35 8.27 -4.73
N THR A 105 12.53 7.44 -3.71
CA THR A 105 13.29 7.72 -2.49
C THR A 105 14.41 6.70 -2.33
N ASP A 106 15.48 7.09 -1.64
CA ASP A 106 16.57 6.17 -1.30
C ASP A 106 16.06 5.03 -0.38
N PRO A 107 16.66 3.82 -0.46
CA PRO A 107 16.40 2.75 0.50
C PRO A 107 16.62 3.21 1.95
N LEU A 108 15.71 2.82 2.85
CA LEU A 108 15.75 3.19 4.27
C LEU A 108 15.61 4.69 4.56
N ALA A 109 15.22 5.51 3.58
CA ALA A 109 14.84 6.90 3.82
C ALA A 109 13.62 6.97 4.76
N THR A 110 13.57 8.01 5.61
CA THR A 110 12.36 8.35 6.38
C THR A 110 11.33 9.02 5.45
N PRO A 111 10.08 9.25 5.89
CA PRO A 111 9.03 9.80 5.05
C PRO A 111 9.42 11.18 4.52
N GLN A 112 9.24 11.41 3.21
CA GLN A 112 9.65 12.64 2.54
C GLN A 112 8.47 13.35 1.89
N ASN A 113 8.51 14.68 1.85
CA ASN A 113 7.56 15.49 1.08
C ASN A 113 7.95 15.47 -0.40
N ILE A 114 7.59 14.38 -1.07
CA ILE A 114 7.82 14.13 -2.49
C ILE A 114 6.49 14.01 -3.24
N ASP A 115 6.55 14.11 -4.56
CA ASP A 115 5.36 13.99 -5.40
C ASP A 115 4.78 12.57 -5.35
N ASN A 116 3.45 12.49 -5.26
CA ASN A 116 2.73 11.22 -5.19
C ASN A 116 1.31 11.33 -5.77
N SER A 117 0.74 10.18 -6.11
CA SER A 117 -0.56 10.08 -6.79
C SER A 117 -1.72 10.58 -5.93
N PHE A 118 -1.65 10.45 -4.60
CA PHE A 118 -2.67 10.97 -3.69
C PHE A 118 -2.68 12.50 -3.68
N THR A 119 -1.52 13.11 -3.51
CA THR A 119 -1.37 14.58 -3.52
C THR A 119 -1.82 15.14 -4.86
N ALA A 120 -1.49 14.47 -5.97
CA ALA A 120 -1.92 14.87 -7.30
C ALA A 120 -3.45 14.82 -7.50
N ALA A 121 -4.12 13.83 -6.90
CA ALA A 121 -5.56 13.65 -7.04
C ALA A 121 -6.37 14.55 -6.09
N THR A 122 -5.83 14.86 -4.92
CA THR A 122 -6.56 15.52 -3.83
C THR A 122 -6.12 16.95 -3.54
N GLU A 123 -4.95 17.37 -4.05
CA GLU A 123 -4.26 18.61 -3.70
C GLU A 123 -3.82 18.70 -2.23
N ILE A 124 -3.86 17.58 -1.49
CA ILE A 124 -3.43 17.48 -0.10
C ILE A 124 -2.06 16.80 -0.04
N GLN A 125 -1.05 17.55 0.42
CA GLN A 125 0.31 17.04 0.52
C GLN A 125 0.43 16.00 1.63
N GLU A 126 0.83 14.79 1.25
CA GLU A 126 1.21 13.72 2.18
C GLU A 126 2.65 13.27 1.94
N ALA A 127 3.32 12.81 3.01
CA ALA A 127 4.67 12.28 2.91
C ALA A 127 4.68 10.87 2.29
N ALA A 128 5.76 10.49 1.62
CA ALA A 128 5.84 9.21 0.91
C ALA A 128 7.24 8.58 0.95
N GLU A 129 7.28 7.28 0.65
CA GLU A 129 8.49 6.46 0.47
C GLU A 129 8.30 5.46 -0.69
N SER A 130 9.30 5.29 -1.55
CA SER A 130 9.23 4.32 -2.66
C SER A 130 9.95 3.00 -2.39
N ALA A 131 11.08 3.07 -1.68
CA ALA A 131 11.99 1.94 -1.50
C ALA A 131 11.65 1.10 -0.25
N ILE A 132 10.36 0.75 -0.10
CA ILE A 132 9.83 0.02 1.06
C ILE A 132 9.78 -1.50 0.86
N TRP A 133 10.07 -2.00 -0.34
CA TRP A 133 9.84 -3.40 -0.69
C TRP A 133 11.07 -4.26 -0.47
N SER A 134 10.91 -5.46 0.07
CA SER A 134 11.97 -6.47 0.15
C SER A 134 11.38 -7.88 0.05
N PHE A 135 12.20 -8.87 -0.32
CA PHE A 135 11.79 -10.26 -0.22
C PHE A 135 11.88 -10.75 1.22
N ARG A 136 10.94 -11.60 1.63
CA ARG A 136 11.03 -12.38 2.87
C ARG A 136 12.21 -13.36 2.76
N ASN A 137 12.86 -13.65 3.89
CA ASN A 137 13.89 -14.69 3.98
C ASN A 137 13.29 -16.02 3.48
N GLY A 138 13.85 -16.59 2.41
CA GLY A 138 13.29 -17.78 1.74
C GLY A 138 12.70 -17.52 0.34
N GLY A 139 12.55 -16.25 -0.06
CA GLY A 139 12.37 -15.83 -1.46
C GLY A 139 10.96 -15.92 -2.05
N ASP A 140 9.93 -16.27 -1.27
CA ASP A 140 8.59 -16.57 -1.79
C ASP A 140 7.54 -15.48 -1.53
N GLY A 141 7.83 -14.49 -0.68
CA GLY A 141 6.91 -13.39 -0.37
C GLY A 141 7.58 -12.02 -0.46
N LEU A 142 6.86 -11.04 -0.98
CA LEU A 142 7.23 -9.63 -0.83
C LEU A 142 6.83 -9.17 0.58
N ARG A 143 7.56 -8.26 1.18
CA ARG A 143 7.15 -7.50 2.36
C ARG A 143 7.40 -6.02 2.11
N ALA A 144 6.52 -5.18 2.65
CA ALA A 144 6.74 -3.75 2.74
C ALA A 144 7.22 -3.39 4.15
N GLN A 145 8.15 -2.44 4.24
CA GLN A 145 8.66 -1.87 5.47
C GLN A 145 8.73 -0.36 5.31
N TRP A 146 7.84 0.35 6.00
CA TRP A 146 7.86 1.78 6.19
C TRP A 146 8.87 2.16 7.27
N VAL A 147 9.56 3.28 7.10
CA VAL A 147 10.51 3.81 8.07
C VAL A 147 9.84 4.99 8.77
N ASN A 148 9.80 4.99 10.09
CA ASN A 148 9.28 6.14 10.82
C ASN A 148 10.22 7.35 10.70
N SER A 149 9.71 8.53 11.04
CA SER A 149 10.46 9.81 11.03
C SER A 149 11.71 9.80 11.90
N ASP A 150 11.77 8.95 12.92
CA ASP A 150 12.93 8.75 13.80
C ASP A 150 13.92 7.68 13.30
N GLY A 151 13.69 7.12 12.11
CA GLY A 151 14.47 6.04 11.52
C GLY A 151 14.13 4.65 12.05
N SER A 152 13.16 4.52 12.98
CA SER A 152 12.75 3.20 13.47
C SER A 152 11.94 2.44 12.42
N THR A 153 12.09 1.12 12.42
CA THR A 153 11.38 0.20 11.52
C THR A 153 10.46 -0.71 12.34
N PRO A 154 9.31 -0.22 12.84
CA PRO A 154 8.37 -1.05 13.54
C PRO A 154 7.85 -2.14 12.61
N THR A 155 7.30 -3.19 13.21
CA THR A 155 6.74 -4.29 12.44
C THR A 155 5.50 -3.83 11.68
N ASN A 156 5.54 -3.81 10.34
CA ASN A 156 4.37 -3.45 9.54
C ASN A 156 3.51 -4.67 9.18
N ARG A 157 2.23 -4.40 8.97
CA ARG A 157 1.23 -5.35 8.48
C ARG A 157 0.54 -4.77 7.27
N LEU A 158 0.49 -5.52 6.18
CA LEU A 158 -0.35 -5.18 5.04
C LEU A 158 -1.76 -5.66 5.34
N VAL A 159 -2.74 -4.77 5.28
CA VAL A 159 -4.15 -5.09 5.52
C VAL A 159 -5.01 -4.63 4.35
N TYR A 160 -6.04 -5.39 4.05
CA TYR A 160 -7.09 -5.02 3.10
C TYR A 160 -8.24 -4.35 3.85
N VAL A 161 -8.68 -3.20 3.36
CA VAL A 161 -9.81 -2.43 3.89
C VAL A 161 -11.02 -2.63 2.97
N PRO A 162 -11.99 -3.50 3.31
CA PRO A 162 -13.02 -3.92 2.35
C PRO A 162 -13.95 -2.80 1.89
N ASP A 163 -14.25 -1.84 2.76
CA ASP A 163 -15.19 -0.75 2.47
C ASP A 163 -14.62 0.29 1.51
N GLU A 164 -13.29 0.43 1.49
CA GLU A 164 -12.57 1.35 0.61
C GLU A 164 -11.96 0.62 -0.60
N GLY A 165 -11.87 -0.71 -0.56
CA GLY A 165 -11.34 -1.51 -1.66
C GLY A 165 -9.85 -1.26 -1.90
N VAL A 166 -9.09 -0.99 -0.85
CA VAL A 166 -7.65 -0.67 -0.92
C VAL A 166 -6.83 -1.52 0.06
N PHE A 167 -5.51 -1.53 -0.18
CA PHE A 167 -4.54 -2.08 0.77
C PHE A 167 -3.79 -0.94 1.45
N VAL A 168 -3.53 -1.10 2.74
CA VAL A 168 -2.74 -0.16 3.53
C VAL A 168 -1.72 -0.90 4.40
N LEU A 169 -0.64 -0.23 4.76
CA LEU A 169 0.29 -0.68 5.80
C LEU A 169 -0.11 -0.06 7.14
N VAL A 170 -0.06 -0.85 8.20
CA VAL A 170 -0.31 -0.40 9.57
C VAL A 170 0.79 -0.89 10.50
N GLY A 171 1.00 -0.14 11.60
CA GLY A 171 1.88 -0.55 12.71
C GLY A 171 1.17 -1.44 13.73
N ASP A 172 -0.11 -1.15 14.00
CA ASP A 172 -0.95 -1.88 14.95
C ASP A 172 -2.34 -2.11 14.32
N VAL A 173 -2.66 -3.39 14.05
CA VAL A 173 -3.94 -3.78 13.43
C VAL A 173 -5.10 -3.49 14.38
N ALA A 174 -4.96 -3.73 15.68
CA ALA A 174 -6.04 -3.54 16.63
C ALA A 174 -6.36 -2.04 16.83
N ALA A 175 -5.34 -1.19 16.92
CA ALA A 175 -5.52 0.25 16.98
C ALA A 175 -6.19 0.79 15.70
N PHE A 176 -5.76 0.32 14.53
CA PHE A 176 -6.38 0.67 13.26
C PHE A 176 -7.85 0.22 13.20
N GLU A 177 -8.16 -1.03 13.56
CA GLU A 177 -9.52 -1.56 13.53
C GLU A 177 -10.47 -0.83 14.49
N ASN A 178 -9.97 -0.42 15.65
CA ASN A 178 -10.74 0.38 16.60
C ASN A 178 -11.13 1.75 16.03
N ALA A 179 -10.27 2.34 15.19
CA ALA A 179 -10.52 3.65 14.58
C ALA A 179 -11.37 3.56 13.30
N PHE A 180 -11.10 2.59 12.42
CA PHE A 180 -11.62 2.56 11.05
C PHE A 180 -12.55 1.37 10.76
N GLY A 181 -12.66 0.41 11.68
CA GLY A 181 -13.42 -0.82 11.48
C GLY A 181 -12.55 -1.99 11.00
N PRO A 182 -13.14 -3.19 10.88
CA PRO A 182 -12.36 -4.41 10.72
C PRO A 182 -11.70 -4.51 9.35
N VAL A 183 -10.55 -5.17 9.35
CA VAL A 183 -9.73 -5.39 8.16
C VAL A 183 -9.44 -6.87 7.96
N SER A 184 -8.70 -7.20 6.92
CA SER A 184 -8.15 -8.54 6.74
C SER A 184 -6.67 -8.44 6.46
N GLU A 185 -5.84 -9.10 7.28
CA GLU A 185 -4.40 -9.18 7.01
C GLU A 185 -4.13 -9.86 5.66
N ALA A 186 -3.29 -9.23 4.86
CA ALA A 186 -2.91 -9.70 3.54
C ALA A 186 -1.45 -10.16 3.54
N VAL A 187 -1.19 -11.27 2.84
CA VAL A 187 0.17 -11.74 2.56
C VAL A 187 0.43 -11.56 1.07
N SER A 188 1.40 -10.72 0.73
CA SER A 188 1.87 -10.57 -0.64
C SER A 188 2.64 -11.82 -1.07
N SER A 189 2.09 -12.55 -2.03
CA SER A 189 2.78 -13.63 -2.72
C SER A 189 3.14 -13.15 -4.13
N CYS A 190 4.41 -13.28 -4.51
CA CYS A 190 4.81 -13.05 -5.88
C CYS A 190 4.56 -14.35 -6.66
N CYS A 191 3.40 -14.47 -7.30
CA CYS A 191 3.16 -15.55 -8.26
C CYS A 191 3.60 -15.04 -9.65
N SER A 192 4.73 -15.57 -10.14
CA SER A 192 5.36 -15.32 -11.44
C SER A 192 6.53 -14.32 -11.44
N LEU A 193 7.61 -14.68 -10.73
CA LEU A 193 8.97 -14.20 -10.99
C LEU A 193 9.48 -14.80 -12.30
N GLN A 194 9.07 -14.23 -13.43
CA GLN A 194 9.67 -14.53 -14.72
C GLN A 194 10.79 -13.53 -14.96
N LEU A 195 11.90 -13.66 -14.20
CA LEU A 195 13.23 -13.08 -14.51
C LEU A 195 14.33 -13.42 -13.48
N CYS A 196 14.11 -14.32 -12.51
CA CYS A 196 15.23 -14.94 -11.76
C CYS A 196 15.80 -16.14 -12.52
N SER A 197 16.33 -15.91 -13.74
CA SER A 197 17.28 -16.86 -14.33
C SER A 197 18.67 -16.42 -13.90
N MET A 198 19.25 -17.14 -12.93
CA MET A 198 20.68 -17.06 -12.67
C MET A 198 21.43 -17.39 -13.97
N ARG A 199 21.98 -16.38 -14.66
CA ARG A 199 23.21 -16.60 -15.43
C ARG A 199 24.34 -16.55 -14.43
N GLN A 200 24.68 -17.72 -13.91
CA GLN A 200 26.04 -17.96 -13.43
C GLN A 200 26.96 -17.81 -14.65
N TYR A 201 27.85 -16.83 -14.61
CA TYR A 201 29.06 -16.84 -15.43
C TYR A 201 30.17 -17.53 -14.62
#